data_AF-A0A914EQI4-F1
#
_entry.id   AF-A0A914EQI4-F1
#
_cell.length_a   1.000
_cell.length_b   1.000
_cell.length_c   1.000
_cell.angle_alpha   90.00
_cell.angle_beta   90.00
_cell.angle_gamma   90.00
#
_symmetry.space_group_name_H-M   'P 1'
#
loop_
_entity.id
_entity.type
_entity.pdbx_description
1 polymer ?
#
loop_
_entity_poly.entity_id
_entity_poly.type
_entity_poly.pdbx_seq_one_letter_code
_entity_poly.pdbx_strand_id
1 'polypeptide(L)'
;MSWFQSNLVASGPLRSARSYFPSDDGASDGNTMMTDLVMSDIQKAIEDFENKKEEERKKELQQSRQPDYSWLMDWKLKAKKHLSFKESSEIESLCQKLKPYEWKEVITTWRDRLPECKNRDEIITSYRDIASEIINVRIERELQMIKEAEEPPQVDDGGITLKILDRIQDFSQLQQAEINHSQNYLY
;
A
#
# COMPACT_ATOMS: atom_id res chain seq x y z
N MET A 1 55.22 11.75 14.82
CA MET A 1 54.80 10.80 13.76
C MET A 1 53.31 10.56 13.93
N SER A 2 52.51 11.22 13.09
CA SER A 2 51.04 11.23 13.14
C SER A 2 50.51 10.18 12.18
N TRP A 3 50.15 9.00 12.68
CA TRP A 3 49.58 7.91 11.86
C TRP A 3 48.26 7.46 12.46
N PHE A 4 47.23 7.41 11.59
CA PHE A 4 45.82 7.08 11.79
C PHE A 4 44.87 8.20 12.26
N GLN A 5 44.62 9.15 11.35
CA GLN A 5 43.27 9.68 11.18
C GLN A 5 42.46 8.65 10.38
N SER A 6 41.70 7.81 11.08
CA SER A 6 40.68 6.96 10.45
C SER A 6 39.43 7.81 10.22
N ASN A 7 39.28 8.33 9.00
CA ASN A 7 37.98 8.75 8.49
C ASN A 7 37.09 7.50 8.34
N LEU A 8 36.51 7.05 9.45
CA LEU A 8 35.32 6.22 9.40
C LEU A 8 34.19 7.13 8.96
N VAL A 9 33.93 7.13 7.65
CA VAL A 9 32.65 7.55 7.10
C VAL A 9 31.60 6.75 7.87
N ALA A 10 30.92 7.42 8.78
CA ALA A 10 29.77 6.87 9.47
C ALA A 10 28.81 6.35 8.40
N SER A 11 28.66 5.04 8.31
CA SER A 11 27.59 4.40 7.56
C SER A 11 26.29 4.80 8.27
N GLY A 12 25.74 5.94 7.87
CA GLY A 12 24.40 6.33 8.26
C GLY A 12 23.39 5.25 7.83
N PRO A 13 22.18 5.26 8.39
CA PRO A 13 21.13 4.33 7.97
C PRO A 13 20.96 4.39 6.46
N LEU A 14 20.74 3.23 5.83
CA LEU A 14 20.56 3.08 4.39
C LEU A 14 19.51 4.11 3.91
N ARG A 15 19.98 5.20 3.31
CA ARG A 15 19.11 6.13 2.60
C ARG A 15 18.68 5.44 1.31
N SER A 16 17.40 5.57 0.99
CA SER A 16 16.79 5.08 -0.25
C SER A 16 17.71 5.31 -1.46
N ALA A 17 17.87 4.31 -2.33
CA ALA A 17 18.72 4.37 -3.52
C ALA A 17 18.07 5.18 -4.67
N ARG A 18 16.95 5.85 -4.43
CA ARG A 18 16.23 6.63 -5.44
C ARG A 18 16.92 7.97 -5.69
N SER A 19 17.11 8.31 -6.96
CA SER A 19 17.47 9.68 -7.36
C SER A 19 16.30 10.61 -7.05
N TYR A 20 16.52 11.60 -6.19
CA TYR A 20 15.58 12.69 -5.94
C TYR A 20 15.55 13.59 -7.19
N PHE A 21 14.79 13.19 -8.21
CA PHE A 21 14.35 14.12 -9.24
C PHE A 21 13.03 14.71 -8.74
N PRO A 22 12.98 16.01 -8.42
CA PRO A 22 11.71 16.65 -8.10
C PRO A 22 10.88 16.67 -9.38
N SER A 23 9.98 15.70 -9.52
CA SER A 23 8.92 15.76 -10.52
C SER A 23 7.95 16.85 -10.08
N ASP A 24 7.63 17.77 -10.98
CA ASP A 24 6.76 18.95 -10.80
C ASP A 24 5.28 18.60 -10.44
N ASP A 25 4.96 17.32 -10.36
CA ASP A 25 3.65 16.82 -9.93
C ASP A 25 3.65 16.54 -8.42
N GLY A 26 3.31 17.56 -7.62
CA GLY A 26 3.28 17.53 -6.14
C GLY A 26 2.45 16.42 -5.47
N ALA A 27 1.78 15.55 -6.23
CA ALA A 27 1.09 14.36 -5.73
C ALA A 27 2.02 13.15 -5.51
N SER A 28 3.16 13.06 -6.21
CA SER A 28 4.11 11.94 -6.10
C SER A 28 4.99 12.03 -4.85
N ASP A 29 5.24 13.25 -4.39
CA ASP A 29 6.14 13.53 -3.26
C ASP A 29 5.57 13.01 -1.92
N GLY A 30 4.26 13.17 -1.71
CA GLY A 30 3.58 12.72 -0.49
C GLY A 30 3.64 11.20 -0.29
N ASN A 31 3.39 10.42 -1.34
CA ASN A 31 3.47 8.95 -1.25
C ASN A 31 4.90 8.45 -1.05
N THR A 32 5.88 9.13 -1.65
CA THR A 32 7.30 8.80 -1.45
C THR A 32 7.71 9.08 0.00
N MET A 33 7.35 10.25 0.52
CA MET A 33 7.58 10.61 1.92
C MET A 33 6.91 9.63 2.89
N MET A 34 5.66 9.22 2.63
CA MET A 34 4.95 8.24 3.48
C MET A 34 5.64 6.87 3.46
N THR A 35 6.15 6.45 2.30
CA THR A 35 6.92 5.21 2.18
C THR A 35 8.18 5.26 3.03
N ASP A 36 8.94 6.36 2.96
CA ASP A 36 10.16 6.53 3.77
C ASP A 36 9.86 6.57 5.27
N LEU A 37 8.76 7.22 5.68
CA LEU A 37 8.32 7.26 7.08
C LEU A 37 7.98 5.86 7.60
N VAL A 38 7.20 5.09 6.85
CA VAL A 38 6.82 3.73 7.26
C VAL A 38 8.04 2.80 7.30
N MET A 39 8.92 2.91 6.32
CA MET A 39 10.18 2.16 6.31
C MET A 39 11.03 2.47 7.54
N SER A 40 11.14 3.74 7.93
CA SER A 40 11.82 4.14 9.16
C SER A 40 11.12 3.64 10.42
N ASP A 41 9.80 3.67 10.45
CA ASP A 41 9.01 3.23 11.61
C ASP A 41 9.16 1.71 11.83
N ILE A 42 9.09 0.90 10.77
CA ILE A 42 9.31 -0.56 10.83
C ILE A 42 10.73 -0.85 11.30
N GLN A 43 11.72 -0.16 10.72
CA GLN A 43 13.12 -0.31 11.07
C GLN A 43 13.36 0.02 12.56
N LYS A 44 12.75 1.09 13.07
CA LYS A 44 12.81 1.47 14.48
C LYS A 44 12.12 0.45 15.38
N ALA A 45 10.96 -0.05 14.99
CA ALA A 45 10.26 -1.08 15.76
C ALA A 45 11.07 -2.37 15.91
N ILE A 46 11.77 -2.80 14.85
CA ILE A 46 12.68 -3.95 14.89
C ILE A 46 13.86 -3.67 15.83
N GLU A 47 14.45 -2.49 15.75
CA GLU A 47 15.57 -2.10 16.60
C GLU A 47 15.17 -2.05 18.08
N ASP A 48 14.04 -1.42 18.39
CA ASP A 48 13.49 -1.33 19.76
C ASP A 48 13.19 -2.73 20.32
N PHE A 49 12.62 -3.63 19.50
CA PHE A 49 12.33 -5.00 19.89
C PHE A 49 13.61 -5.79 20.23
N GLU A 50 14.62 -5.76 19.34
CA GLU A 50 15.88 -6.48 19.57
C GLU A 50 16.70 -5.89 20.72
N ASN A 51 16.68 -4.57 20.89
CA ASN A 51 17.35 -3.90 22.00
C ASN A 51 16.72 -4.30 23.35
N LYS A 52 15.37 -4.34 23.42
CA LYS A 52 14.67 -4.78 24.63
C LYS A 52 15.00 -6.23 24.98
N LYS A 53 15.00 -7.12 23.98
CA LYS A 53 15.37 -8.53 24.15
C LYS A 53 16.84 -8.71 24.59
N GLU A 54 17.74 -7.89 24.07
CA GLU A 54 19.15 -7.87 24.49
C GLU A 54 19.29 -7.39 25.95
N GLU A 55 18.54 -6.36 26.34
CA GLU A 55 18.54 -5.84 27.71
C GLU A 55 17.98 -6.85 28.72
N GLU A 56 16.89 -7.53 28.37
CA GLU A 56 16.30 -8.60 29.18
C GLU A 56 17.31 -9.74 29.40
N ARG A 57 17.97 -10.21 28.33
CA ARG A 57 19.02 -11.22 28.44
C ARG A 57 20.18 -10.78 29.34
N LYS A 58 20.60 -9.52 29.23
CA LYS A 58 21.66 -8.97 30.10
C LYS A 58 21.24 -8.94 31.56
N LYS A 59 19.98 -8.59 31.85
CA LYS A 59 19.43 -8.63 33.22
C LYS A 59 19.40 -10.06 33.77
N GLU A 60 19.00 -11.04 32.98
CA GLU A 60 19.02 -12.46 33.38
C GLU A 60 20.44 -12.97 33.67
N LEU A 61 21.42 -12.61 32.84
CA LEU A 61 22.83 -12.96 33.06
C LEU A 61 23.38 -12.33 34.34
N GLN A 62 23.05 -11.06 34.61
CA GLN A 62 23.43 -10.37 35.83
C GLN A 62 22.80 -11.04 37.08
N GLN A 63 21.53 -11.42 37.00
CA GLN A 63 20.82 -12.10 38.10
C GLN A 63 21.38 -13.50 38.36
N SER A 64 21.70 -14.25 37.30
CA SER A 64 22.27 -15.60 37.38
C SER A 64 23.77 -15.62 37.69
N ARG A 65 24.43 -14.44 37.76
CA ARG A 65 25.88 -14.28 37.92
C ARG A 65 26.70 -15.05 36.87
N GLN A 66 26.11 -15.28 35.70
CA GLN A 66 26.80 -15.96 34.61
C GLN A 66 27.66 -14.97 33.83
N PRO A 67 28.89 -15.34 33.44
CA PRO A 67 29.71 -14.50 32.58
C PRO A 67 29.09 -14.38 31.17
N ASP A 68 29.08 -13.15 30.64
CA ASP A 68 28.55 -12.86 29.31
C ASP A 68 29.60 -13.15 28.22
N TYR A 69 29.32 -14.18 27.41
CA TYR A 69 30.12 -14.57 26.26
C TYR A 69 29.50 -14.14 24.93
N SER A 70 28.53 -13.21 24.92
CA SER A 70 27.88 -12.72 23.70
C SER A 70 28.86 -12.07 22.71
N TRP A 71 30.05 -11.68 23.16
CA TRP A 71 31.15 -11.20 22.32
C TRP A 71 31.89 -12.31 21.56
N LEU A 72 31.83 -13.56 22.04
CA LEU A 72 32.37 -14.75 21.38
C LEU A 72 31.42 -15.33 20.32
N MET A 73 30.15 -14.91 20.32
CA MET A 73 29.19 -15.37 19.32
C MET A 73 29.50 -14.77 17.94
N ASP A 74 29.47 -15.62 16.91
CA ASP A 74 29.59 -15.19 15.52
C ASP A 74 28.57 -14.11 15.19
N TRP A 75 29.02 -13.08 14.46
CA TRP A 75 28.16 -11.99 14.00
C TRP A 75 26.97 -12.48 13.17
N LYS A 76 27.09 -13.65 12.51
CA LYS A 76 26.02 -14.29 11.74
C LYS A 76 24.90 -14.87 12.61
N LEU A 77 25.20 -15.21 13.86
CA LEU A 77 24.26 -15.74 14.84
C LEU A 77 23.60 -14.62 15.66
N LYS A 78 24.10 -13.38 15.55
CA LYS A 78 23.46 -12.22 16.17
C LYS A 78 22.16 -11.89 15.45
N ALA A 79 21.14 -11.54 16.24
CA ALA A 79 19.86 -11.10 15.70
C ALA A 79 20.05 -9.85 14.83
N LYS A 80 19.37 -9.84 13.68
CA LYS A 80 19.49 -8.76 12.70
C LYS A 80 18.60 -7.59 13.12
N LYS A 81 19.22 -6.48 13.52
CA LYS A 81 18.52 -5.24 13.86
C LYS A 81 18.00 -4.46 12.64
N HIS A 82 18.33 -4.92 11.43
CA HIS A 82 18.01 -4.22 10.18
C HIS A 82 17.15 -5.05 9.23
N LEU A 83 16.34 -4.35 8.43
CA LEU A 83 15.69 -4.91 7.26
C LEU A 83 16.75 -5.33 6.23
N SER A 84 16.56 -6.51 5.67
CA SER A 84 17.31 -6.96 4.50
C SER A 84 16.79 -6.26 3.25
N PHE A 85 17.63 -6.20 2.21
CA PHE A 85 17.27 -5.61 0.93
C PHE A 85 15.98 -6.21 0.32
N LYS A 86 15.79 -7.52 0.48
CA LYS A 86 14.59 -8.20 -0.01
C LYS A 86 13.34 -7.75 0.76
N GLU A 87 13.43 -7.67 2.08
CA GLU A 87 12.31 -7.24 2.92
C GLU A 87 11.96 -5.77 2.66
N SER A 88 12.96 -4.90 2.53
CA SER A 88 12.73 -3.49 2.22
C SER A 88 12.06 -3.32 0.86
N SER A 89 12.52 -4.05 -0.15
CA SER A 89 11.93 -4.00 -1.50
C SER A 89 10.48 -4.51 -1.51
N GLU A 90 10.19 -5.57 -0.77
CA GLU A 90 8.82 -6.10 -0.66
C GLU A 90 7.88 -5.10 0.03
N ILE A 91 8.30 -4.48 1.14
CA ILE A 91 7.53 -3.45 1.84
C ILE A 91 7.31 -2.25 0.92
N GLU A 92 8.36 -1.77 0.23
CA GLU A 92 8.26 -0.65 -0.71
C GLU A 92 7.25 -0.95 -1.84
N SER A 93 7.23 -2.19 -2.35
CA SER A 93 6.28 -2.60 -3.38
C SER A 93 4.82 -2.60 -2.92
N LEU A 94 4.58 -2.88 -1.62
CA LEU A 94 3.24 -2.77 -1.02
C LEU A 94 2.85 -1.31 -0.82
N CYS A 95 3.78 -0.49 -0.32
CA CYS A 95 3.61 0.95 -0.15
C CYS A 95 3.21 1.65 -1.45
N GLN A 96 3.78 1.25 -2.59
CA GLN A 96 3.42 1.80 -3.90
C GLN A 96 1.98 1.48 -4.34
N LYS A 97 1.36 0.42 -3.80
CA LYS A 97 -0.02 0.00 -4.12
C LYS A 97 -1.06 0.66 -3.22
N LEU A 98 -0.63 1.32 -2.14
CA LEU A 98 -1.51 2.02 -1.21
C LEU A 98 -1.96 3.36 -1.80
N LYS A 99 -3.23 3.68 -1.58
CA LYS A 99 -3.78 4.99 -1.91
C LYS A 99 -3.59 5.96 -0.73
N PRO A 100 -3.52 7.29 -0.97
CA PRO A 100 -3.23 8.26 0.08
C PRO A 100 -4.15 8.21 1.32
N TYR A 101 -5.42 7.84 1.15
CA TYR A 101 -6.38 7.77 2.24
C TYR A 101 -6.26 6.51 3.10
N GLU A 102 -5.52 5.49 2.65
CA GLU A 102 -5.37 4.19 3.32
C GLU A 102 -4.21 4.20 4.33
N TRP A 103 -3.24 5.11 4.16
CA TRP A 103 -2.05 5.17 5.01
C TRP A 103 -2.37 5.25 6.49
N LYS A 104 -3.37 6.05 6.85
CA LYS A 104 -3.78 6.22 8.24
C LYS A 104 -4.23 4.87 8.82
N GLU A 105 -5.09 4.16 8.11
CA GLU A 105 -5.64 2.87 8.53
C GLU A 105 -4.54 1.80 8.66
N VAL A 106 -3.66 1.70 7.66
CA VAL A 106 -2.52 0.76 7.70
C VAL A 106 -1.65 1.03 8.92
N ILE A 107 -1.26 2.29 9.15
CA ILE A 107 -0.35 2.67 10.23
C ILE A 107 -0.99 2.46 11.60
N THR A 108 -2.26 2.83 11.78
CA THR A 108 -2.94 2.65 13.07
C THR A 108 -3.10 1.17 13.40
N THR A 109 -3.61 0.38 12.47
CA THR A 109 -3.86 -1.05 12.68
C THR A 109 -2.55 -1.80 12.90
N TRP A 110 -1.48 -1.43 12.19
CA TRP A 110 -0.16 -2.03 12.42
C TRP A 110 0.42 -1.67 13.78
N ARG A 111 0.33 -0.40 14.20
CA ARG A 111 0.81 0.03 15.53
C ARG A 111 0.06 -0.64 16.66
N ASP A 112 -1.24 -0.87 16.51
CA ASP A 112 -2.06 -1.56 17.50
C ASP A 112 -1.67 -3.05 17.62
N ARG A 113 -1.22 -3.66 16.53
CA ARG A 113 -0.78 -5.07 16.48
C ARG A 113 0.69 -5.28 16.88
N LEU A 114 1.49 -4.22 16.87
CA LEU A 114 2.92 -4.26 17.18
C LEU A 114 3.24 -4.90 18.54
N PRO A 115 2.51 -4.64 19.64
CA PRO A 115 2.78 -5.24 20.95
C PRO A 115 2.57 -6.76 21.00
N GLU A 116 1.80 -7.32 20.06
CA GLU A 116 1.52 -8.77 20.00
C GLU A 116 2.66 -9.56 19.34
N CYS A 117 3.56 -8.88 18.62
CA CYS A 117 4.65 -9.50 17.88
C CYS A 117 5.74 -10.02 18.83
N LYS A 118 6.11 -11.29 18.66
CA LYS A 118 7.12 -11.99 19.49
C LYS A 118 8.48 -12.09 18.84
N ASN A 119 8.56 -11.81 17.55
CA ASN A 119 9.77 -11.94 16.76
C ASN A 119 9.87 -10.82 15.73
N ARG A 120 11.09 -10.50 15.30
CA ARG A 120 11.37 -9.58 14.19
C ARG A 120 10.53 -9.92 12.96
N ASP A 121 10.50 -11.19 12.58
CA ASP A 121 9.81 -11.62 11.36
C ASP A 121 8.30 -11.40 11.48
N GLU A 122 7.73 -11.52 12.68
CA GLU A 122 6.31 -11.22 12.95
C GLU A 122 6.00 -9.71 12.82
N ILE A 123 6.93 -8.83 13.19
CA ILE A 123 6.78 -7.38 12.97
C ILE A 123 6.68 -7.07 11.46
N ILE A 124 7.51 -7.74 10.66
CA ILE A 124 7.53 -7.55 9.21
C ILE A 124 6.28 -8.17 8.56
N THR A 125 5.91 -9.40 8.94
CA THR A 125 4.74 -10.08 8.37
C THR A 125 3.45 -9.38 8.78
N SER A 126 3.31 -8.92 10.03
CA SER A 126 2.11 -8.19 10.47
C SER A 126 1.85 -6.94 9.64
N TYR A 127 2.89 -6.17 9.31
CA TYR A 127 2.74 -5.02 8.41
C TYR A 127 2.28 -5.47 7.02
N ARG A 128 2.92 -6.50 6.46
CA ARG A 128 2.58 -7.02 5.11
C ARG A 128 1.14 -7.51 5.04
N ASP A 129 0.70 -8.24 6.05
CA ASP A 129 -0.63 -8.83 6.12
C ASP A 129 -1.68 -7.72 6.16
N ILE A 130 -1.50 -6.72 7.04
CA ILE A 130 -2.41 -5.57 7.17
C ILE A 130 -2.46 -4.76 5.87
N ALA A 131 -1.31 -4.42 5.30
CA ALA A 131 -1.26 -3.67 4.05
C ALA A 131 -1.94 -4.44 2.90
N SER A 132 -1.68 -5.75 2.80
CA SER A 132 -2.29 -6.60 1.77
C SER A 132 -3.79 -6.76 1.96
N GLU A 133 -4.25 -6.92 3.20
CA GLU A 133 -5.66 -7.00 3.55
C GLU A 133 -6.42 -5.74 3.11
N ILE A 134 -5.93 -4.56 3.46
CA ILE A 134 -6.53 -3.27 3.08
C ILE A 134 -6.57 -3.12 1.55
N ILE A 135 -5.47 -3.47 0.87
CA ILE A 135 -5.40 -3.43 -0.59
C ILE A 135 -6.44 -4.37 -1.22
N ASN A 136 -6.56 -5.60 -0.71
CA ASN A 136 -7.48 -6.61 -1.23
C ASN A 136 -8.94 -6.20 -1.00
N VAL A 137 -9.29 -5.72 0.19
CA VAL A 137 -10.64 -5.23 0.51
C VAL A 137 -11.06 -4.09 -0.43
N ARG A 138 -10.13 -3.18 -0.76
CA ARG A 138 -10.39 -2.16 -1.78
C ARG A 138 -10.66 -2.80 -3.15
N ILE A 139 -9.77 -3.67 -3.61
CA ILE A 139 -9.88 -4.29 -4.95
C ILE A 139 -11.20 -5.05 -5.07
N GLU A 140 -11.59 -5.80 -4.05
CA GLU A 140 -12.86 -6.52 -4.02
C GLU A 140 -14.06 -5.58 -4.13
N ARG A 141 -14.05 -4.46 -3.39
CA ARG A 141 -15.10 -3.44 -3.47
C ARG A 141 -15.18 -2.80 -4.85
N GLU A 142 -14.04 -2.49 -5.46
CA GLU A 142 -13.98 -1.94 -6.82
C GLU A 142 -14.53 -2.93 -7.87
N LEU A 143 -14.17 -4.22 -7.75
CA LEU A 143 -14.69 -5.27 -8.63
C LEU A 143 -16.21 -5.48 -8.45
N GLN A 144 -16.72 -5.36 -7.23
CA GLN A 144 -18.15 -5.48 -6.98
C GLN A 144 -18.95 -4.35 -7.64
N MET A 145 -18.49 -3.10 -7.54
CA MET A 145 -19.14 -1.96 -8.19
C MET A 145 -19.15 -2.11 -9.73
N ILE A 146 -18.09 -2.69 -10.31
CA ILE A 146 -18.06 -2.95 -11.76
C ILE A 146 -19.09 -4.01 -12.16
N LYS A 147 -19.22 -5.09 -11.39
CA LYS A 147 -20.22 -6.13 -11.64
C LYS A 147 -21.65 -5.60 -11.54
N GLU A 148 -21.93 -4.76 -10.53
CA GLU A 148 -23.24 -4.13 -10.35
C GLU A 148 -23.56 -3.12 -11.47
N ALA A 149 -22.55 -2.50 -12.08
CA ALA A 149 -22.73 -1.58 -13.21
C ALA A 149 -22.92 -2.30 -14.57
N GLU A 150 -22.50 -3.55 -14.70
CA GLU A 150 -22.69 -4.38 -15.91
C GLU A 150 -24.02 -5.15 -15.91
N GLU A 151 -24.76 -5.20 -14.79
CA GLU A 151 -26.09 -5.79 -14.78
C GLU A 151 -27.07 -4.84 -15.51
N PRO A 152 -27.64 -5.25 -16.66
CA PRO A 152 -28.64 -4.44 -17.32
C PRO A 152 -29.82 -4.25 -16.37
N PRO A 153 -30.46 -3.06 -16.34
CA PRO A 153 -31.65 -2.86 -15.53
C PRO A 153 -32.63 -3.98 -15.86
N GLN A 154 -33.11 -4.69 -14.83
CA GLN A 154 -34.23 -5.61 -15.01
C GLN A 154 -35.38 -4.79 -15.59
N VAL A 155 -35.57 -4.97 -16.89
CA VAL A 155 -36.71 -4.46 -17.62
C VAL A 155 -37.86 -5.31 -17.12
N ASP A 156 -38.67 -4.76 -16.20
CA ASP A 156 -39.97 -5.32 -15.89
C ASP A 156 -40.75 -5.44 -17.21
N ASP A 157 -40.88 -6.67 -17.71
CA ASP A 157 -41.44 -7.08 -19.01
C ASP A 157 -42.96 -6.79 -19.18
N GLY A 158 -43.51 -5.81 -18.46
CA GLY A 158 -44.93 -5.47 -18.48
C GLY A 158 -45.29 -4.11 -19.08
N GLY A 159 -44.36 -3.17 -19.24
CA GLY A 159 -44.73 -1.75 -19.46
C GLY A 159 -44.07 -0.99 -20.61
N ILE A 160 -43.00 -1.51 -21.21
CA ILE A 160 -42.14 -0.72 -22.12
C ILE A 160 -42.50 -0.89 -23.60
N THR A 161 -43.19 -1.96 -23.98
CA THR A 161 -43.55 -2.23 -25.38
C THR A 161 -44.56 -1.21 -25.95
N LEU A 162 -45.48 -0.68 -25.13
CA LEU A 162 -46.49 0.30 -25.61
C LEU A 162 -45.90 1.69 -25.89
N LYS A 163 -44.93 2.16 -25.09
CA LYS A 163 -44.36 3.52 -25.28
C LYS A 163 -43.35 3.60 -26.43
N ILE A 164 -42.70 2.49 -26.76
CA ILE A 164 -41.76 2.43 -27.89
C ILE A 164 -42.54 2.36 -29.21
N LEU A 165 -43.67 1.64 -29.26
CA LEU A 165 -44.52 1.55 -30.44
C LEU A 165 -45.16 2.91 -30.81
N ASP A 166 -45.66 3.67 -29.83
CA ASP A 166 -46.22 5.02 -30.10
C ASP A 166 -45.15 5.98 -30.66
N ARG A 167 -43.91 5.94 -30.12
CA ARG A 167 -42.82 6.79 -30.62
C ARG A 167 -42.32 6.42 -32.02
N ILE A 168 -42.36 5.14 -32.40
CA ILE A 168 -41.99 4.72 -33.76
C ILE A 168 -43.07 5.15 -34.75
N GLN A 169 -44.35 5.14 -34.34
CA GLN A 169 -45.46 5.57 -35.19
C GLN A 169 -45.43 7.09 -35.45
N ASP A 170 -45.04 7.90 -34.46
CA ASP A 170 -44.85 9.35 -34.64
C ASP A 170 -43.69 9.68 -35.59
N PHE A 171 -42.59 8.91 -35.53
CA PHE A 171 -41.42 9.14 -36.39
C PHE A 171 -41.71 8.79 -37.86
N SER A 172 -42.52 7.75 -38.10
CA SER A 172 -42.93 7.37 -39.46
C SER A 172 -43.85 8.41 -40.09
N GLN A 173 -44.72 9.08 -39.32
CA GLN A 173 -45.59 10.13 -39.85
C GLN A 173 -44.82 11.40 -40.24
N LEU A 174 -43.76 11.74 -39.49
CA LEU A 174 -42.91 12.89 -39.80
C LEU A 174 -42.10 12.70 -41.09
N GLN A 175 -41.58 11.48 -41.35
CA GLN A 175 -40.89 11.21 -42.61
C GLN A 175 -41.84 11.24 -43.82
N GLN A 176 -43.08 10.77 -43.68
CA GLN A 176 -44.07 10.87 -44.77
C GLN A 176 -44.45 12.32 -45.09
N ALA A 177 -44.47 13.21 -44.09
CA ALA A 177 -44.77 14.63 -44.27
C ALA A 177 -43.65 15.39 -45.01
N GLU A 178 -42.38 15.09 -44.73
CA GLU A 178 -41.23 15.71 -45.42
C GLU A 178 -41.14 15.31 -46.90
N ILE A 179 -41.47 14.06 -47.23
CA ILE A 179 -41.46 13.57 -48.62
C ILE A 179 -42.56 14.28 -49.44
N ASN A 180 -43.75 14.45 -48.87
CA ASN A 180 -44.85 15.14 -49.55
C ASN A 180 -44.62 16.64 -49.71
N HIS A 181 -43.95 17.29 -48.74
CA HIS A 181 -43.61 18.71 -48.85
C HIS A 181 -42.56 18.97 -49.95
N SER A 182 -41.65 18.01 -50.16
CA SER A 182 -40.60 18.12 -51.18
C SER A 182 -41.11 17.94 -52.62
N GLN A 183 -42.24 17.25 -52.82
CA GLN A 183 -42.85 17.08 -54.14
C GLN A 183 -43.68 18.28 -54.63
N ASN A 184 -44.10 19.18 -53.73
CA ASN A 184 -44.87 20.39 -54.09
C ASN A 184 -44.03 21.58 -54.57
N TYR A 185 -42.70 21.45 -54.63
CA TYR A 185 -41.78 22.50 -55.12
C TYR A 185 -41.16 22.21 -56.49
N LEU A 186 -41.68 21.21 -57.22
CA LEU A 186 -41.18 20.82 -58.55
C LEU A 186 -42.19 21.06 -59.69
N TYR A 187 -43.19 21.93 -59.49
CA TYR A 187 -44.01 22.50 -60.56
C TYR A 187 -44.13 24.03 -60.42
#